data_AF-A0A1I3NVL3-F1
#
_entry.id   AF-A0A1I3NVL3-F1
#
_cell.length_a   1.000
_cell.length_b   1.000
_cell.length_c   1.000
_cell.angle_alpha   90.00
_cell.angle_beta   90.00
_cell.angle_gamma   90.00
#
_symmetry.space_group_name_H-M   'P 1'
#
loop_
_entity.id
_entity.type
_entity.pdbx_description
1 polymer ?
#
loop_
_entity_poly.entity_id
_entity_poly.type
_entity_poly.pdbx_seq_one_letter_code
_entity_poly.pdbx_strand_id
1 'polypeptide(L)'
;MPDGAMKVDYATIHQAADDCKKTGGEIESLFDKLKSDIAPLTDSWTGDAQEAWRQRQDEWNRALEDMKGLLARIATALPQIADGYQSTDQGITKMFGG
;
A
#
# COMPACT_ATOMS: atom_id res chain seq x y z
N MET A 1 -10.91 17.97 28.03
CA MET A 1 -11.69 17.11 27.12
C MET A 1 -10.95 17.01 25.78
N PRO A 2 -10.07 16.01 25.60
CA PRO A 2 -9.41 15.67 24.33
C PRO A 2 -10.04 14.46 23.60
N ASP A 3 -11.02 13.77 24.20
CA ASP A 3 -11.57 12.49 23.71
C ASP A 3 -12.14 12.53 22.28
N GLY A 4 -12.59 13.70 21.82
CA GLY A 4 -13.11 13.89 20.47
C GLY A 4 -12.01 13.91 19.40
N ALA A 5 -10.85 14.51 19.70
CA ALA A 5 -9.75 14.63 18.75
C ALA A 5 -9.11 13.27 18.49
N MET A 6 -8.86 12.49 19.54
CA MET A 6 -8.23 11.16 19.44
C MET A 6 -9.07 10.16 18.65
N LYS A 7 -10.40 10.23 18.76
CA LYS A 7 -11.32 9.39 17.96
C LYS A 7 -11.30 9.77 16.48
N VAL A 8 -11.22 11.06 16.16
CA VAL A 8 -11.13 11.54 14.77
C VAL A 8 -9.81 11.08 14.15
N ASP A 9 -8.68 11.26 14.87
CA ASP A 9 -7.37 10.82 14.39
C ASP A 9 -7.33 9.30 14.11
N TYR A 10 -7.93 8.49 14.99
CA TYR A 10 -8.03 7.04 14.77
C TYR A 10 -8.84 6.68 13.52
N ALA A 11 -10.03 7.29 13.34
CA ALA A 11 -10.85 7.06 12.16
C ALA A 11 -10.12 7.48 10.87
N THR A 12 -9.37 8.59 10.91
CA THR A 12 -8.55 9.06 9.80
C THR A 12 -7.40 8.10 9.47
N ILE A 13 -6.75 7.52 10.48
CA ILE A 13 -5.67 6.54 10.29
C ILE A 13 -6.20 5.25 9.65
N HIS A 14 -7.35 4.76 10.10
CA HIS A 14 -7.99 3.58 9.50
C HIS A 14 -8.42 3.84 8.05
N GLN A 15 -9.00 5.00 7.78
CA GLN A 15 -9.35 5.42 6.42
C GLN A 15 -8.10 5.46 5.53
N ALA A 16 -7.00 6.04 5.99
CA ALA A 16 -5.75 6.11 5.24
C ALA A 16 -5.17 4.71 4.95
N ALA A 17 -5.29 3.76 5.89
CA ALA A 17 -4.86 2.38 5.69
C ALA A 17 -5.71 1.67 4.62
N ASP A 18 -7.02 1.89 4.61
CA ASP A 18 -7.92 1.33 3.59
C ASP A 18 -7.72 2.00 2.22
N ASP A 19 -7.45 3.30 2.18
CA ASP A 19 -7.08 4.01 0.96
C ASP A 19 -5.77 3.43 0.37
N CYS A 20 -4.77 3.13 1.21
CA CYS A 20 -3.53 2.47 0.75
C CYS A 20 -3.79 1.10 0.12
N LYS A 21 -4.67 0.29 0.71
CA LYS A 21 -5.07 -1.02 0.13
C LYS A 21 -5.77 -0.85 -1.20
N LYS A 22 -6.71 0.10 -1.28
CA LYS A 22 -7.46 0.40 -2.50
C LYS A 22 -6.53 0.85 -3.62
N THR A 23 -5.65 1.81 -3.35
CA THR A 23 -4.64 2.28 -4.30
C THR A 23 -3.72 1.15 -4.74
N GLY A 24 -3.34 0.23 -3.84
CA GLY A 24 -2.59 -0.97 -4.18
C GLY A 24 -3.28 -1.86 -5.22
N GLY A 25 -4.60 -2.08 -5.07
CA GLY A 25 -5.39 -2.83 -6.04
C GLY A 25 -5.59 -2.11 -7.38
N GLU A 26 -5.73 -0.79 -7.36
CA GLU A 26 -5.83 0.04 -8.58
C GLU A 26 -4.53 -0.02 -9.39
N ILE A 27 -3.38 0.08 -8.71
CA ILE A 27 -2.05 -0.08 -9.31
C ILE A 27 -1.92 -1.45 -9.98
N GLU A 28 -2.30 -2.52 -9.28
CA GLU A 28 -2.22 -3.88 -9.82
C GLU A 28 -3.07 -4.02 -11.09
N SER A 29 -4.28 -3.47 -11.06
CA SER A 29 -5.18 -3.47 -12.23
C SER A 29 -4.61 -2.69 -13.42
N LEU A 30 -4.01 -1.52 -13.17
CA LEU A 30 -3.36 -0.72 -14.20
C LEU A 30 -2.14 -1.44 -14.81
N PHE A 31 -1.40 -2.17 -13.98
CA PHE A 31 -0.24 -2.92 -14.42
C PHE A 31 -0.63 -4.14 -15.27
N ASP A 32 -1.63 -4.91 -14.84
CA ASP A 32 -2.14 -6.04 -15.61
C ASP A 32 -2.67 -5.59 -16.97
N LYS A 33 -3.33 -4.42 -17.00
CA LYS A 33 -3.75 -3.79 -18.25
C LYS A 33 -2.55 -3.45 -19.14
N LEU A 34 -1.52 -2.80 -18.60
CA LEU A 34 -0.30 -2.47 -19.35
C LEU A 34 0.36 -3.72 -19.93
N LYS A 35 0.46 -4.82 -19.17
CA LYS A 35 1.00 -6.10 -19.66
C LYS A 35 0.16 -6.66 -20.80
N SER A 36 -1.16 -6.64 -20.65
CA SER A 36 -2.08 -7.13 -21.68
C SER A 36 -1.99 -6.29 -22.96
N ASP A 37 -1.84 -4.98 -22.84
CA ASP A 37 -1.73 -4.06 -23.98
C ASP A 37 -0.41 -4.27 -24.74
N ILE A 38 0.67 -4.62 -24.04
CA ILE A 38 1.98 -4.84 -24.65
C ILE A 38 2.16 -6.27 -25.20
N ALA A 39 1.50 -7.27 -24.62
CA ALA A 39 1.57 -8.66 -25.07
C ALA A 39 1.48 -8.85 -26.60
N PRO A 40 0.49 -8.28 -27.33
CA PRO A 40 0.41 -8.43 -28.79
C PRO A 40 1.52 -7.68 -29.56
N LEU A 41 2.16 -6.67 -28.96
CA LEU A 41 3.28 -5.95 -29.59
C LEU A 41 4.56 -6.81 -29.59
N THR A 42 4.70 -7.70 -28.60
CA THR A 42 5.87 -8.57 -28.47
C THR A 42 6.00 -9.60 -29.58
N ASP A 43 4.88 -9.98 -30.22
CA ASP A 43 4.87 -10.91 -31.36
C ASP A 43 5.60 -10.34 -32.59
N SER A 44 5.71 -9.02 -32.69
CA SER A 44 6.40 -8.33 -33.79
C SER A 44 7.90 -8.13 -33.56
N TRP A 45 8.41 -8.45 -32.36
CA TRP A 45 9.78 -8.17 -31.96
C TRP A 45 10.72 -9.34 -32.25
N THR A 46 11.79 -9.07 -32.99
CA THR A 46 12.81 -10.07 -33.34
C THR A 46 13.95 -10.09 -32.33
N GLY A 47 14.46 -11.29 -32.01
CA GLY A 47 15.73 -11.56 -31.31
C GLY A 47 16.08 -10.59 -30.17
N ASP A 48 16.92 -9.60 -30.48
CA ASP A 48 17.45 -8.62 -29.52
C ASP A 48 16.35 -7.78 -28.85
N ALA A 49 15.28 -7.44 -29.58
CA ALA A 49 14.15 -6.67 -29.02
C ALA A 49 13.33 -7.51 -28.03
N GLN A 50 13.25 -8.82 -28.26
CA GLN A 50 12.56 -9.74 -27.36
C GLN A 50 13.33 -9.93 -26.04
N GLU A 51 14.67 -9.93 -26.11
CA GLU A 51 15.53 -10.02 -24.94
C GLU A 51 15.50 -8.73 -24.10
N ALA A 52 15.58 -7.56 -24.75
CA ALA A 52 15.41 -6.27 -24.09
C ALA A 52 14.03 -6.12 -23.44
N TRP A 53 12.98 -6.63 -24.09
CA TRP A 53 11.65 -6.68 -23.49
C TRP A 53 11.59 -7.52 -22.23
N ARG A 54 12.16 -8.74 -22.25
CA ARG A 54 12.17 -9.62 -21.07
C ARG A 54 12.84 -8.94 -19.88
N GLN A 55 13.99 -8.29 -20.10
CA GLN A 55 14.66 -7.53 -19.03
C GLN A 55 13.78 -6.42 -18.48
N ARG A 56 13.11 -5.66 -19.37
CA ARG A 56 12.19 -4.59 -18.95
C ARG A 56 10.98 -5.12 -18.19
N GLN A 57 10.42 -6.23 -18.65
CA GLN A 57 9.29 -6.89 -18.01
C GLN A 57 9.65 -7.35 -16.59
N ASP A 58 10.85 -7.92 -16.40
CA ASP A 58 11.34 -8.34 -15.08
C ASP A 58 11.57 -7.14 -14.14
N GLU A 59 12.17 -6.06 -14.64
CA GLU A 59 12.37 -4.83 -13.88
C GLU A 59 11.05 -4.23 -13.42
N TRP A 60 10.05 -4.21 -14.30
CA TRP A 60 8.70 -3.74 -14.00
C TRP A 60 7.95 -4.63 -13.01
N ASN A 61 8.05 -5.95 -13.15
CA ASN A 61 7.44 -6.88 -12.21
C ASN A 61 8.04 -6.68 -10.79
N ARG A 62 9.35 -6.50 -10.68
CA ARG A 62 10.02 -6.21 -9.39
C ARG A 62 9.55 -4.90 -8.79
N ALA A 63 9.50 -3.83 -9.58
CA ALA A 63 9.03 -2.52 -9.10
C ALA A 63 7.58 -2.57 -8.58
N LEU A 64 6.72 -3.37 -9.23
CA LEU A 64 5.35 -3.60 -8.78
C LEU A 64 5.31 -4.34 -7.44
N GLU A 65 6.06 -5.43 -7.30
CA GLU A 65 6.14 -6.20 -6.06
C GLU A 65 6.63 -5.33 -4.90
N ASP A 66 7.65 -4.50 -5.12
CA ASP A 66 8.17 -3.58 -4.13
C ASP A 66 7.12 -2.54 -3.72
N MET A 67 6.38 -1.98 -4.68
CA MET A 67 5.34 -1.00 -4.39
C MET A 67 4.15 -1.63 -3.64
N LYS A 68 3.74 -2.85 -4.02
CA LYS A 68 2.73 -3.62 -3.28
C LYS A 68 3.21 -3.91 -1.85
N GLY A 69 4.47 -4.29 -1.70
CA GLY A 69 5.09 -4.51 -0.39
C GLY A 69 5.10 -3.27 0.47
N LEU A 70 5.43 -2.11 -0.09
CA LEU A 70 5.43 -0.82 0.61
C LEU A 70 4.01 -0.43 1.05
N LEU A 71 3.02 -0.50 0.15
CA LEU A 71 1.63 -0.16 0.47
C LEU A 71 1.05 -1.09 1.55
N ALA A 72 1.38 -2.39 1.49
CA ALA A 72 0.99 -3.33 2.53
C ALA A 72 1.62 -2.98 3.89
N ARG A 73 2.91 -2.62 3.92
CA ARG A 73 3.60 -2.19 5.15
C ARG A 73 2.98 -0.91 5.73
N ILE A 74 2.63 0.06 4.88
CA ILE A 74 1.96 1.30 5.32
C ILE A 74 0.59 0.96 5.91
N ALA A 75 -0.19 0.13 5.21
CA ALA A 75 -1.52 -0.30 5.66
C ALA A 75 -1.47 -1.09 6.99
N THR A 76 -0.37 -1.78 7.31
CA THR A 76 -0.18 -2.45 8.60
C THR A 76 0.37 -1.54 9.70
N ALA A 77 1.30 -0.62 9.36
CA ALA A 77 1.96 0.23 10.34
C ALA A 77 1.01 1.31 10.89
N LEU A 78 0.13 1.85 10.04
CA LEU A 78 -0.83 2.89 10.42
C LEU A 78 -1.76 2.44 11.57
N PRO A 79 -2.49 1.30 11.50
CA PRO A 79 -3.30 0.80 12.61
C PRO A 79 -2.50 0.48 13.87
N GLN A 80 -1.31 -0.12 13.74
CA GLN A 80 -0.47 -0.46 14.91
C GLN A 80 -0.06 0.77 15.71
N ILE A 81 0.25 1.87 15.02
CA ILE A 81 0.55 3.15 15.67
C ILE A 81 -0.69 3.64 16.42
N ALA A 82 -1.86 3.61 15.80
CA ALA A 82 -3.11 4.04 16.41
C ALA A 82 -3.49 3.22 17.66
N ASP A 83 -3.34 1.89 17.61
CA ASP A 83 -3.60 0.98 18.73
C ASP A 83 -2.65 1.24 19.92
N GLY A 84 -1.37 1.50 19.64
CA GLY A 84 -0.37 1.85 20.65
C GLY A 84 -0.69 3.15 21.40
N TYR A 85 -1.21 4.16 20.70
CA TYR A 85 -1.67 5.41 21.30
C TYR A 85 -2.89 5.20 22.20
N GLN A 86 -3.90 4.43 21.75
CA GLN A 86 -5.10 4.15 22.56
C GLN A 86 -4.75 3.43 23.87
N SER A 87 -3.88 2.40 23.80
CA SER A 87 -3.47 1.64 24.99
C SER A 87 -2.74 2.52 26.01
N THR A 88 -1.88 3.41 25.53
CA THR A 88 -1.13 4.34 26.37
C THR A 88 -2.06 5.37 27.03
N ASP A 89 -3.00 5.94 26.28
CA ASP A 89 -3.92 6.96 26.78
C ASP A 89 -4.93 6.39 27.79
N GLN A 90 -5.44 5.19 27.54
CA GLN A 90 -6.28 4.46 28.51
C GLN A 90 -5.50 4.12 29.78
N GLY A 91 -4.23 3.73 29.66
CA GLY A 91 -3.37 3.45 30.79
C GLY A 91 -3.14 4.68 31.67
N ILE A 92 -2.84 5.82 31.06
CA ILE A 92 -2.64 7.11 31.74
C ILE A 92 -3.96 7.58 32.38
N THR A 93 -5.06 7.58 31.65
CA THR A 93 -6.37 8.00 32.18
C THR A 93 -6.80 7.16 33.38
N LYS A 94 -6.52 5.85 33.38
CA LYS A 94 -6.81 4.96 34.51
C LYS A 94 -5.87 5.17 35.70
N MET A 95 -4.67 5.70 35.47
CA MET A 95 -3.66 5.99 36.49
C MET A 95 -3.85 7.37 37.14
N PHE A 96 -4.39 8.34 36.40
CA PHE A 96 -4.63 9.72 36.88
C PHE A 96 -6.10 10.04 37.17
N GLY A 97 -7.03 9.18 36.76
CA GLY A 97 -8.48 9.32 36.98
C GLY A 97 -9.05 8.47 38.11
N GLY A 98 -8.19 7.89 38.96
CA GLY A 98 -8.57 7.19 40.20
C GLY A 98 -8.34 8.05 41.43
#